data_AF-A0A2H4S961-F1
#
_entry.id   AF-A0A2H4S961-F1
#
_cell.length_a   1.000
_cell.length_b   1.000
_cell.length_c   1.000
_cell.angle_alpha   90.00
_cell.angle_beta   90.00
_cell.angle_gamma   90.00
#
_symmetry.space_group_name_H-M   'P 1'
#
loop_
_entity.id
_entity.type
_entity.pdbx_description
1 polymer ?
#
loop_
_entity_poly.entity_id
_entity_poly.type
_entity_poly.pdbx_seq_one_letter_code
_entity_poly.pdbx_strand_id
1 'polypeptide(L)'
;MATQYEVEHNVQFTEPRRGRRVDMASFFSLLNRVAETPAGGAQHNPHATPTPVDTADLFRMLQDQLLTLHTTAPTADNRSFLEQLITTLDGEIQDPPTSLRGVSQEFVDGLDRVPRKTLAEDDDCAICKIPYLEDEWCLVVALPCQGRHRFDLECVGPWLRSVGTCPMCREEMVKKKDVPVVVDDDDEDGDMMYA
;
A
#
# COMPACT_ATOMS: atom_id res chain seq x y z
N MET A 1 -4.84 38.22 -16.00
CA MET A 1 -3.85 39.08 -16.67
C MET A 1 -2.79 38.14 -17.22
N ALA A 2 -2.60 38.10 -18.55
CA ALA A 2 -1.64 37.19 -19.15
C ALA A 2 -0.20 37.60 -18.79
N THR A 3 0.64 36.64 -18.44
CA THR A 3 2.05 36.91 -18.14
C THR A 3 2.85 37.15 -19.43
N GLN A 4 3.95 37.90 -19.37
CA GLN A 4 4.78 38.20 -20.56
C GLN A 4 5.27 36.91 -21.26
N TYR A 5 5.54 35.87 -20.48
CA TYR A 5 5.96 34.56 -20.99
C TYR A 5 4.87 33.84 -21.80
N GLU A 6 3.58 33.97 -21.40
CA GLU A 6 2.45 33.38 -22.16
C GLU A 6 2.32 33.99 -23.56
N VAL A 7 2.61 35.29 -23.68
CA VAL A 7 2.56 36.02 -24.95
C VAL A 7 3.74 35.65 -25.84
N GLU A 8 4.94 35.53 -25.28
CA GLU A 8 6.16 35.20 -26.04
C GLU A 8 6.18 33.75 -26.53
N HIS A 9 5.54 32.82 -25.80
CA HIS A 9 5.55 31.40 -26.13
C HIS A 9 4.21 30.84 -26.65
N ASN A 10 3.20 31.69 -26.85
CA ASN A 10 1.87 31.31 -27.34
C ASN A 10 1.26 30.11 -26.57
N VAL A 11 1.47 30.10 -25.25
CA VAL A 11 0.95 29.09 -24.32
C VAL A 11 -0.02 29.76 -23.34
N GLN A 12 -1.17 29.15 -23.11
CA GLN A 12 -2.13 29.62 -22.12
C GLN A 12 -1.98 28.77 -20.85
N PHE A 13 -1.36 29.32 -19.80
CA PHE A 13 -1.38 28.68 -18.49
C PHE A 13 -2.74 28.95 -17.84
N THR A 14 -3.56 27.90 -17.75
CA THR A 14 -4.76 27.94 -16.91
C THR A 14 -4.30 28.06 -15.46
N GLU A 15 -4.90 28.98 -14.69
CA GLU A 15 -4.63 29.06 -13.25
C GLU A 15 -4.81 27.67 -12.65
N PRO A 16 -3.81 27.14 -11.92
CA PRO A 16 -3.98 25.85 -11.29
C PRO A 16 -5.15 26.02 -10.33
N ARG A 17 -6.26 25.31 -10.60
CA ARG A 17 -7.27 25.08 -9.56
C ARG A 17 -6.48 24.55 -8.38
N ARG A 18 -6.36 25.35 -7.32
CA ARG A 18 -5.73 24.93 -6.06
C ARG A 18 -6.65 23.93 -5.37
N GLY A 19 -6.93 22.81 -6.03
CA GLY A 19 -7.18 21.58 -5.33
C GLY A 19 -5.87 21.24 -4.65
N ARG A 20 -5.92 20.98 -3.36
CA ARG A 20 -4.80 20.35 -2.65
C ARG A 20 -4.64 18.99 -3.30
N ARG A 21 -3.89 18.90 -4.41
CA ARG A 21 -3.55 17.62 -5.00
C ARG A 21 -2.75 16.89 -3.96
N VAL A 22 -3.18 15.67 -3.69
CA VAL A 22 -2.61 14.91 -2.61
C VAL A 22 -1.38 14.25 -3.19
N ASP A 23 -0.27 14.51 -2.55
CA ASP A 23 1.01 13.97 -2.95
C ASP A 23 1.06 12.48 -2.59
N MET A 24 0.89 11.64 -3.62
CA MET A 24 0.98 10.19 -3.47
C MET A 24 2.39 9.77 -3.03
N ALA A 25 3.44 10.56 -3.30
CA ALA A 25 4.80 10.25 -2.85
C ALA A 25 4.92 10.30 -1.33
N SER A 26 4.25 11.27 -0.69
CA SER A 26 4.16 11.33 0.77
C SER A 26 3.45 10.10 1.37
N PHE A 27 2.38 9.61 0.72
CA PHE A 27 1.69 8.39 1.14
C PHE A 27 2.58 7.16 1.00
N PHE A 28 3.27 6.99 -0.13
CA PHE A 28 4.17 5.85 -0.34
C PHE A 28 5.40 5.88 0.57
N SER A 29 5.92 7.08 0.89
CA SER A 29 7.00 7.25 1.87
C SER A 29 6.57 6.78 3.27
N LEU A 30 5.36 7.15 3.67
CA LEU A 30 4.81 6.75 4.96
C LEU A 30 4.47 5.25 5.00
N LEU A 31 3.93 4.70 3.90
CA LEU A 31 3.78 3.25 3.74
C LEU A 31 5.10 2.50 3.83
N ASN A 32 6.19 3.01 3.24
CA ASN A 32 7.51 2.38 3.35
C ASN A 32 7.95 2.36 4.82
N ARG A 33 7.82 3.48 5.53
CA ARG A 33 8.18 3.58 6.94
C ARG A 33 7.39 2.63 7.85
N VAL A 34 6.11 2.40 7.54
CA VAL A 34 5.26 1.48 8.31
C VAL A 34 5.48 0.01 7.89
N ALA A 35 5.78 -0.26 6.63
CA ALA A 35 5.99 -1.63 6.12
C ALA A 35 7.40 -2.17 6.38
N GLU A 36 8.41 -1.29 6.48
CA GLU A 36 9.79 -1.69 6.72
C GLU A 36 10.00 -2.08 8.20
N THR A 37 10.08 -3.39 8.44
CA THR A 37 11.04 -3.94 9.40
C THR A 37 12.35 -4.11 8.61
N PRO A 38 13.26 -3.13 8.61
CA PRO A 38 14.26 -3.05 7.57
C PRO A 38 15.42 -3.98 7.91
N ALA A 39 15.76 -4.87 6.98
CA ALA A 39 17.07 -5.50 6.94
C ALA A 39 18.18 -4.53 6.46
N GLY A 40 17.91 -3.21 6.31
CA GLY A 40 18.87 -2.30 5.67
C GLY A 40 18.78 -0.79 5.95
N GLY A 41 17.96 -0.27 6.86
CA GLY A 41 17.86 1.19 7.05
C GLY A 41 17.09 1.65 8.30
N ALA A 42 17.81 2.22 9.26
CA ALA A 42 17.33 3.12 10.33
C ALA A 42 16.32 2.60 11.39
N GLN A 43 16.26 1.29 11.65
CA GLN A 43 15.77 0.77 12.94
C GLN A 43 16.89 -0.11 13.52
N HIS A 44 17.48 0.29 14.66
CA HIS A 44 18.57 -0.48 15.28
C HIS A 44 18.08 -1.80 15.91
N ASN A 45 16.75 -1.95 16.05
CA ASN A 45 16.13 -3.06 16.76
C ASN A 45 15.31 -3.93 15.78
N PRO A 46 15.65 -5.21 15.59
CA PRO A 46 14.94 -6.14 14.70
C PRO A 46 13.50 -6.47 15.13
N HIS A 47 13.10 -6.07 16.33
CA HIS A 47 11.75 -6.25 16.88
C HIS A 47 10.95 -4.95 16.97
N ALA A 48 11.44 -3.85 16.39
CA ALA A 48 10.68 -2.61 16.38
C ALA A 48 9.44 -2.73 15.49
N THR A 49 8.26 -2.67 16.10
CA THR A 49 7.01 -2.50 15.37
C THR A 49 6.85 -1.04 14.94
N PRO A 50 6.10 -0.75 13.86
CA PRO A 50 5.75 0.61 13.49
C PRO A 50 5.15 1.34 14.69
N THR A 51 5.47 2.62 14.86
CA THR A 51 4.84 3.37 15.95
C THR A 51 3.36 3.54 15.62
N PRO A 52 2.46 3.43 16.63
CA PRO A 52 1.03 3.62 16.41
C PRO A 52 0.70 4.99 15.79
N VAL A 53 1.56 5.98 16.03
CA VAL A 53 1.49 7.32 15.42
C VAL A 53 1.73 7.26 13.91
N ASP A 54 2.76 6.53 13.46
CA ASP A 54 3.06 6.40 12.03
C ASP A 54 1.90 5.72 11.28
N THR A 55 1.27 4.69 11.87
CA THR A 55 0.08 4.06 11.30
C THR A 55 -1.13 4.99 11.31
N ALA A 56 -1.38 5.73 12.39
CA ALA A 56 -2.49 6.67 12.46
C ALA A 56 -2.35 7.81 11.43
N ASP A 57 -1.13 8.27 11.17
CA ASP A 57 -0.84 9.28 10.16
C ASP A 57 -1.17 8.79 8.73
N LEU A 58 -0.99 7.50 8.45
CA LEU A 58 -1.44 6.87 7.19
C LEU A 58 -2.95 7.00 7.02
N PHE A 59 -3.71 6.54 8.02
CA PHE A 59 -5.17 6.54 7.97
C PHE A 59 -5.72 7.96 7.95
N ARG A 60 -5.07 8.90 8.63
CA ARG A 60 -5.40 10.33 8.58
C ARG A 60 -5.17 10.93 7.19
N MET A 61 -4.09 10.57 6.50
CA MET A 61 -3.85 11.02 5.12
C MET A 61 -4.90 10.48 4.15
N LEU A 62 -5.32 9.22 4.34
CA LEU A 62 -6.41 8.61 3.59
C LEU A 62 -7.77 9.26 3.90
N GLN A 63 -8.05 9.56 5.17
CA GLN A 63 -9.26 10.27 5.59
C GLN A 63 -9.37 11.66 4.93
N ASP A 64 -8.27 12.42 4.88
CA ASP A 64 -8.19 13.70 4.16
C ASP A 64 -8.55 13.55 2.66
N GLN A 65 -8.24 12.40 2.03
CA GLN A 65 -8.64 12.10 0.64
C GLN A 65 -10.13 11.96 0.51
N LEU A 66 -10.71 11.13 1.37
CA LEU A 66 -12.13 10.81 1.31
C LEU A 66 -12.97 12.04 1.63
N LEU A 67 -12.50 12.90 2.53
CA LEU A 67 -13.15 14.20 2.79
C LEU A 67 -13.14 15.10 1.55
N THR A 68 -12.01 15.15 0.83
CA THR A 68 -11.92 15.91 -0.43
C THR A 68 -12.88 15.36 -1.48
N LEU A 69 -12.95 14.03 -1.62
CA LEU A 69 -13.89 13.37 -2.53
C LEU A 69 -15.34 13.57 -2.10
N HIS A 70 -15.63 13.60 -0.80
CA HIS A 70 -16.97 13.82 -0.27
C HIS A 70 -17.50 15.20 -0.65
N THR A 71 -16.68 16.24 -0.56
CA THR A 71 -17.07 17.62 -0.96
C THR A 71 -17.35 17.77 -2.45
N THR A 72 -16.78 16.89 -3.29
CA THR A 72 -16.91 16.94 -4.76
C THR A 72 -17.80 15.83 -5.32
N ALA A 73 -18.42 15.03 -4.45
CA ALA A 73 -19.19 13.86 -4.85
C ALA A 73 -20.47 14.25 -5.63
N PRO A 74 -20.71 13.65 -6.82
CA PRO A 74 -21.79 14.05 -7.72
C PRO A 74 -23.18 13.58 -7.26
N THR A 75 -23.27 12.46 -6.53
CA THR A 75 -24.54 11.87 -6.08
C THR A 75 -24.63 11.82 -4.56
N ALA A 76 -25.86 11.75 -4.02
CA ALA A 76 -26.08 11.61 -2.59
C ALA A 76 -25.59 10.25 -2.07
N ASP A 77 -25.74 9.19 -2.87
CA ASP A 77 -25.27 7.84 -2.52
C ASP A 77 -23.75 7.77 -2.41
N ASN A 78 -23.02 8.48 -3.29
CA ASN A 78 -21.56 8.56 -3.18
C ASN A 78 -21.14 9.29 -1.90
N ARG A 79 -21.87 10.34 -1.49
CA ARG A 79 -21.59 11.04 -0.23
C ARG A 79 -21.82 10.16 0.99
N SER A 80 -22.95 9.46 1.06
CA SER A 80 -23.25 8.58 2.19
C SER A 80 -22.27 7.40 2.29
N PHE A 81 -21.84 6.84 1.16
CA PHE A 81 -20.78 5.83 1.14
C PHE A 81 -19.44 6.37 1.66
N LEU A 82 -19.03 7.56 1.19
CA LEU A 82 -17.80 8.20 1.67
C LEU A 82 -17.86 8.53 3.17
N GLU A 83 -19.01 8.95 3.70
CA GLU A 83 -19.22 9.16 5.14
C GLU A 83 -19.02 7.87 5.96
N GLN A 84 -19.54 6.74 5.48
CA GLN A 84 -19.34 5.44 6.13
C GLN A 84 -17.86 5.04 6.15
N LEU A 85 -17.14 5.27 5.05
CA LEU A 85 -15.70 5.01 4.98
C LEU A 85 -14.91 5.92 5.93
N ILE A 86 -15.22 7.22 5.97
CA ILE A 86 -14.58 8.18 6.88
C ILE A 86 -14.80 7.76 8.34
N THR A 87 -16.00 7.31 8.69
CA THR A 87 -16.33 6.83 10.05
C THR A 87 -15.54 5.57 10.40
N THR A 88 -15.35 4.67 9.45
CA THR A 88 -14.56 3.45 9.64
C THR A 88 -13.10 3.80 9.92
N LEU A 89 -12.53 4.72 9.12
CA LEU A 89 -11.15 5.19 9.31
C LEU A 89 -10.95 5.92 10.62
N ASP A 90 -11.96 6.65 11.13
CA ASP A 90 -11.86 7.30 12.44
C ASP A 90 -11.64 6.28 13.56
N GLY A 91 -12.33 5.14 13.50
CA GLY A 91 -12.10 4.02 14.41
C GLY A 91 -10.67 3.46 14.31
N GLU A 92 -10.16 3.27 13.09
CA GLU A 92 -8.78 2.81 12.85
C GLU A 92 -7.72 3.84 13.26
N ILE A 93 -8.03 5.14 13.26
CA ILE A 93 -7.13 6.19 13.76
C ILE A 93 -7.04 6.16 15.29
N GLN A 94 -8.16 5.88 15.98
CA GLN A 94 -8.20 5.80 17.45
C GLN A 94 -7.52 4.53 17.98
N ASP A 95 -7.63 3.42 17.27
CA ASP A 95 -6.98 2.14 17.60
C ASP A 95 -6.21 1.61 16.39
N PRO A 96 -5.03 2.17 16.10
CA PRO A 96 -4.30 1.82 14.90
C PRO A 96 -3.76 0.39 14.96
N PRO A 97 -3.85 -0.38 13.86
CA PRO A 97 -3.32 -1.72 13.81
C PRO A 97 -1.80 -1.73 14.06
N THR A 98 -1.35 -2.68 14.87
CA THR A 98 0.07 -2.83 15.27
C THR A 98 1.00 -3.22 14.11
N SER A 99 0.47 -3.71 12.99
CA SER A 99 1.24 -4.05 11.79
C SER A 99 0.31 -4.08 10.57
N LEU A 100 0.81 -3.59 9.43
CA LEU A 100 0.14 -3.75 8.14
C LEU A 100 0.32 -5.20 7.66
N ARG A 101 -0.76 -5.80 7.13
CA ARG A 101 -0.75 -7.17 6.58
C ARG A 101 -0.06 -7.29 5.22
N GLY A 102 0.35 -6.18 4.63
CA GLY A 102 0.99 -6.13 3.33
C GLY A 102 2.39 -6.75 3.28
N VAL A 103 2.87 -6.95 2.05
CA VAL A 103 4.22 -7.45 1.78
C VAL A 103 5.24 -6.31 1.66
N SER A 104 6.52 -6.62 1.82
CA SER A 104 7.61 -5.65 1.63
C SER A 104 7.78 -5.25 0.16
N GLN A 105 8.39 -4.08 -0.09
CA GLN A 105 8.70 -3.64 -1.45
C GLN A 105 9.63 -4.64 -2.16
N GLU A 106 10.60 -5.21 -1.44
CA GLU A 106 11.52 -6.23 -1.97
C GLU A 106 10.78 -7.47 -2.49
N PHE A 107 9.70 -7.88 -1.81
CA PHE A 107 8.87 -8.99 -2.27
C PHE A 107 8.17 -8.64 -3.60
N VAL A 108 7.65 -7.41 -3.72
CA VAL A 108 7.01 -6.94 -4.96
C VAL A 108 8.01 -6.88 -6.11
N ASP A 109 9.22 -6.39 -5.85
CA ASP A 109 10.28 -6.26 -6.85
C ASP A 109 10.80 -7.64 -7.31
N GLY A 110 10.72 -8.64 -6.44
CA GLY A 110 11.10 -10.04 -6.69
C GLY A 110 10.03 -10.90 -7.39
N LEU A 111 8.87 -10.35 -7.74
CA LEU A 111 7.81 -11.08 -8.44
C LEU A 111 8.26 -11.55 -9.84
N ASP A 112 7.73 -12.70 -10.27
CA ASP A 112 8.04 -13.28 -11.58
C ASP A 112 7.49 -12.42 -12.71
N ARG A 113 8.35 -12.06 -13.66
CA ARG A 113 8.02 -11.18 -14.78
C ARG A 113 7.54 -12.01 -15.96
N VAL A 114 6.34 -11.71 -16.45
CA VAL A 114 5.77 -12.38 -17.61
C VAL A 114 6.29 -11.70 -18.88
N PRO A 115 6.97 -12.43 -19.78
CA PRO A 115 7.47 -11.82 -21.00
C PRO A 115 6.31 -11.49 -21.95
N ARG A 116 6.38 -10.32 -22.59
CA ARG A 116 5.39 -9.83 -23.58
C ARG A 116 4.99 -10.86 -24.64
N LYS A 117 5.93 -11.71 -25.06
CA LYS A 117 5.71 -12.76 -26.08
C LYS A 117 4.73 -13.86 -25.66
N THR A 118 4.45 -13.98 -24.37
CA THR A 118 3.54 -15.00 -23.81
C THR A 118 2.14 -14.46 -23.50
N LEU A 119 1.93 -13.16 -23.68
CA LEU A 119 0.66 -12.49 -23.46
C LEU A 119 -0.18 -12.53 -24.75
N ALA A 120 -1.47 -12.81 -24.60
CA ALA A 120 -2.43 -12.73 -25.69
C ALA A 120 -2.90 -11.29 -25.92
N GLU A 121 -3.47 -11.00 -27.09
CA GLU A 121 -4.05 -9.68 -27.39
C GLU A 121 -5.28 -9.36 -26.54
N ASP A 122 -6.00 -10.39 -26.09
CA ASP A 122 -7.19 -10.27 -25.25
C ASP A 122 -6.88 -10.24 -23.74
N ASP A 123 -5.60 -10.40 -23.35
CA ASP A 123 -5.24 -10.38 -21.93
C ASP A 123 -5.23 -8.92 -21.40
N ASP A 124 -6.02 -8.66 -20.36
CA ASP A 124 -6.14 -7.36 -19.68
C ASP A 124 -5.74 -7.42 -18.21
N CYS A 125 -5.35 -6.27 -17.65
CA CYS A 125 -5.16 -6.15 -16.21
C CYS A 125 -6.50 -6.12 -15.49
N ALA A 126 -6.73 -7.03 -14.55
CA ALA A 126 -7.99 -7.07 -13.80
C ALA A 126 -8.23 -5.85 -12.87
N ILE A 127 -7.22 -5.02 -12.64
CA ILE A 127 -7.31 -3.82 -11.79
C ILE A 127 -7.65 -2.58 -12.64
N CYS A 128 -6.85 -2.25 -13.66
CA CYS A 128 -7.06 -1.06 -14.49
C CYS A 128 -7.92 -1.32 -15.74
N LYS A 129 -8.14 -2.58 -16.11
CA LYS A 129 -8.91 -3.00 -17.29
C LYS A 129 -8.37 -2.49 -18.62
N ILE A 130 -7.05 -2.29 -18.67
CA ILE A 130 -6.31 -1.94 -19.87
C ILE A 130 -5.66 -3.23 -20.43
N PRO A 131 -5.75 -3.49 -21.75
CA PRO A 131 -5.02 -4.57 -22.40
C PRO A 131 -3.51 -4.43 -22.23
N TYR A 132 -2.82 -5.51 -21.89
CA TYR A 132 -1.37 -5.43 -21.63
C TYR A 132 -0.55 -4.99 -22.83
N LEU A 133 -0.97 -5.37 -24.04
CA LEU A 133 -0.24 -5.08 -25.26
C LEU A 133 -0.44 -3.65 -25.78
N GLU A 134 -1.35 -2.87 -25.18
CA GLU A 134 -1.56 -1.47 -25.50
C GLU A 134 -0.35 -0.60 -25.13
N ASP A 135 0.36 -0.94 -24.05
CA ASP A 135 1.60 -0.29 -23.65
C ASP A 135 2.80 -0.95 -24.34
N GLU A 136 3.74 -0.16 -24.89
CA GLU A 136 5.00 -0.65 -25.46
C GLU A 136 5.88 -1.32 -24.40
N TRP A 137 5.89 -0.78 -23.17
CA TRP A 137 6.75 -1.19 -22.06
C TRP A 137 5.98 -1.89 -20.93
N CYS A 138 4.97 -2.69 -21.28
CA CYS A 138 4.13 -3.39 -20.32
C CYS A 138 4.94 -4.21 -19.29
N LEU A 139 4.79 -3.88 -18.01
CA LEU A 139 5.43 -4.58 -16.90
C LEU A 139 4.43 -5.51 -16.21
N VAL A 140 4.26 -6.70 -16.75
CA VAL A 140 3.33 -7.70 -16.23
C VAL A 140 4.03 -8.67 -15.29
N VAL A 141 3.43 -8.91 -14.12
CA VAL A 141 3.91 -9.87 -13.13
C VAL A 141 2.88 -10.96 -12.88
N ALA A 142 3.36 -12.17 -12.59
CA ALA A 142 2.54 -13.30 -12.16
C ALA A 142 2.66 -13.48 -10.65
N LEU A 143 1.53 -13.45 -9.94
CA LEU A 143 1.52 -13.68 -8.50
C LEU A 143 1.74 -15.17 -8.18
N PRO A 144 2.46 -15.51 -7.09
CA PRO A 144 2.70 -16.88 -6.64
C PRO A 144 1.48 -17.53 -5.96
N CYS A 145 0.28 -17.27 -6.49
CA CYS A 145 -0.97 -17.89 -6.07
C CYS A 145 -1.30 -19.12 -6.92
N GLN A 146 -2.21 -19.97 -6.46
CA GLN A 146 -2.60 -21.21 -7.16
C GLN A 146 -3.03 -20.98 -8.62
N GLY A 147 -3.72 -19.85 -8.88
CA GLY A 147 -4.18 -19.47 -10.21
C GLY A 147 -3.14 -18.76 -11.08
N ARG A 148 -1.95 -18.44 -10.56
CA ARG A 148 -0.92 -17.60 -11.22
C ARG A 148 -1.52 -16.36 -11.90
N HIS A 149 -2.35 -15.63 -11.14
CA HIS A 149 -3.01 -14.42 -11.62
C HIS A 149 -1.98 -13.36 -12.03
N ARG A 150 -2.26 -12.69 -13.16
CA ARG A 150 -1.38 -11.72 -13.80
C ARG A 150 -1.94 -10.32 -13.63
N PHE A 151 -1.05 -9.35 -13.44
CA PHE A 151 -1.39 -7.93 -13.31
C PHE A 151 -0.21 -7.06 -13.76
N ASP A 152 -0.47 -5.79 -14.03
CA ASP A 152 0.60 -4.80 -14.12
C ASP A 152 1.23 -4.58 -12.75
N LEU A 153 2.56 -4.48 -12.72
CA LEU A 153 3.34 -4.25 -11.52
C LEU A 153 2.88 -2.98 -10.77
N GLU A 154 2.61 -1.91 -11.53
CA GLU A 154 2.15 -0.63 -10.98
C GLU A 154 0.76 -0.72 -10.36
N CYS A 155 -0.10 -1.60 -10.89
CA CYS A 155 -1.45 -1.80 -10.38
C CYS A 155 -1.46 -2.70 -9.14
N VAL A 156 -0.70 -3.80 -9.16
CA VAL A 156 -0.74 -4.81 -8.10
C VAL A 156 0.19 -4.50 -6.93
N GLY A 157 1.28 -3.76 -7.17
CA GLY A 157 2.26 -3.39 -6.14
C GLY A 157 1.64 -2.69 -4.94
N PRO A 158 0.88 -1.57 -5.12
CA PRO A 158 0.21 -0.89 -4.01
C PRO A 158 -0.78 -1.77 -3.25
N TRP A 159 -1.47 -2.66 -3.95
CA TRP A 159 -2.41 -3.60 -3.35
C TRP A 159 -1.71 -4.63 -2.46
N LEU A 160 -0.62 -5.23 -2.94
CA LEU A 160 0.13 -6.22 -2.17
C LEU A 160 0.79 -5.60 -0.93
N ARG A 161 1.26 -4.37 -1.03
CA ARG A 161 1.87 -3.65 0.08
C ARG A 161 0.90 -3.18 1.15
N SER A 162 -0.39 -3.12 0.84
CA SER A 162 -1.44 -2.76 1.80
C SER A 162 -2.09 -4.00 2.42
N VAL A 163 -2.58 -4.93 1.59
CA VAL A 163 -3.40 -6.07 2.04
C VAL A 163 -2.62 -7.39 2.07
N GLY A 164 -1.64 -7.55 1.17
CA GLY A 164 -0.82 -8.77 1.11
C GLY A 164 -1.50 -9.99 0.49
N THR A 165 -2.66 -9.82 -0.14
CA THR A 165 -3.45 -10.91 -0.74
C THR A 165 -3.63 -10.74 -2.25
N CYS A 166 -3.86 -11.83 -2.98
CA CYS A 166 -4.23 -11.76 -4.39
C CYS A 166 -5.59 -11.03 -4.59
N PRO A 167 -5.71 -10.04 -5.49
CA PRO A 167 -6.99 -9.40 -5.80
C PRO A 167 -8.07 -10.36 -6.31
N MET A 168 -7.66 -11.47 -6.95
CA MET A 168 -8.57 -12.42 -7.62
C MET A 168 -8.96 -13.59 -6.71
N CYS A 169 -7.98 -14.27 -6.09
CA CYS A 169 -8.25 -15.45 -5.27
C CYS A 169 -8.12 -15.24 -3.75
N ARG A 170 -7.74 -14.04 -3.29
CA ARG A 170 -7.54 -13.69 -1.88
C ARG A 170 -6.50 -14.54 -1.13
N GLU A 171 -5.69 -15.31 -1.85
CA GLU A 171 -4.58 -16.05 -1.27
C GLU A 171 -3.52 -15.09 -0.71
N GLU A 172 -3.04 -15.36 0.50
CA GLU A 172 -1.99 -14.57 1.17
C GLU A 172 -0.63 -14.83 0.52
N MET A 173 0.10 -13.75 0.21
CA MET A 173 1.40 -13.81 -0.46
C MET A 173 2.56 -14.14 0.49
N VAL A 174 2.39 -13.90 1.79
CA VAL A 174 3.38 -14.21 2.82
C VAL A 174 2.73 -15.11 3.86
N LYS A 175 3.10 -16.39 3.89
CA LYS A 175 2.76 -17.27 5.01
C LYS A 175 3.61 -16.82 6.20
N LYS A 176 2.99 -16.30 7.27
CA LYS A 176 3.69 -16.05 8.54
C LYS A 176 4.43 -17.34 8.94
N LYS A 177 5.76 -17.25 9.10
CA LYS A 177 6.50 -18.27 9.86
C LYS A 177 6.09 -18.07 11.31
N ASP A 178 5.34 -19.00 11.88
CA ASP A 178 5.18 -19.09 13.32
C ASP A 178 6.57 -19.19 13.94
N VAL A 179 6.98 -18.15 14.67
CA VAL A 179 8.19 -18.18 15.48
C VAL A 179 7.84 -19.08 16.68
N PRO A 180 8.48 -20.25 16.84
CA PRO A 180 8.23 -21.06 18.02
C PRO A 180 8.64 -20.25 19.24
N VAL A 181 7.67 -20.03 20.15
CA VAL A 181 7.91 -19.46 21.47
C VAL A 181 8.86 -20.43 22.17
N VAL A 182 10.12 -20.00 22.34
CA VAL A 182 11.06 -20.69 23.21
C VAL A 182 10.49 -20.50 24.61
N VAL A 183 9.96 -21.58 25.18
CA VAL A 183 9.64 -21.63 26.60
C VAL A 183 10.98 -21.66 27.32
N ASP A 184 11.31 -20.56 27.99
CA ASP A 184 12.44 -20.49 28.91
C ASP A 184 12.07 -21.32 30.14
N ASP A 185 12.49 -22.60 30.15
CA ASP A 185 12.50 -23.45 31.35
C ASP A 185 13.69 -23.01 32.23
N ASP A 186 13.54 -21.90 32.97
CA ASP A 186 14.47 -21.46 34.03
C ASP A 186 13.76 -21.40 35.40
N ASP A 187 12.99 -22.46 35.73
CA ASP A 187 12.41 -22.70 37.06
C ASP A 187 13.17 -23.82 37.79
N GLU A 188 14.48 -23.67 38.03
CA GLU A 188 15.21 -24.58 38.92
C GLU A 188 16.42 -23.91 39.60
N ASP A 189 16.16 -22.95 40.49
CA ASP A 189 17.14 -22.54 41.52
C ASP A 189 16.43 -22.03 42.79
N GLY A 190 15.57 -22.90 43.33
CA GLY A 190 15.06 -22.79 44.69
C GLY A 190 15.48 -24.02 45.48
N ASP A 191 16.62 -23.96 46.17
CA ASP A 191 16.90 -24.60 47.48
C ASP A 191 18.42 -24.75 47.75
N MET A 192 19.04 -23.73 48.35
CA MET A 192 20.23 -23.97 49.19
C MET A 192 20.38 -22.93 50.32
N MET A 193 19.43 -22.94 51.26
CA MET A 193 19.54 -22.25 52.54
C MET A 193 19.73 -23.28 53.67
N TYR A 194 20.84 -23.12 54.41
CA TYR A 194 21.25 -23.77 55.68
C TYR A 194 21.90 -25.17 55.65
N ALA A 195 23.23 -25.19 55.82
CA ALA A 195 23.94 -26.13 56.69
C ALA A 195 25.16 -25.43 57.33
#